data_AF-A0A527HYU4-F1
#
_entry.id   AF-A0A527HYU4-F1
#
_cell.length_a   1.000
_cell.length_b   1.000
_cell.length_c   1.000
_cell.angle_alpha   90.00
_cell.angle_beta   90.00
_cell.angle_gamma   90.00
#
_symmetry.space_group_name_H-M   'P 1'
#
loop_
_entity.id
_entity.type
_entity.pdbx_description
1 polymer ?
#
loop_
_entity_poly.entity_id
_entity_poly.type
_entity_poly.pdbx_seq_one_letter_code
_entity_poly.pdbx_strand_id
1 'polypeptide(L)'
;HCLGCARGIDVTDEALSIDSIAEVCLKGPGHYLDNEQTLKLMQTEHFYPALGDRSSPKEWNEKGRPDILLRAITEKKRILAERFPRHVPKQVDDRLRARFGNLIHLPRTQMGG
;
A
#
# COMPACT_ATOMS: atom_id res chain seq x y z
N HIS A 1 9.84 -9.18 -2.78
CA HIS A 1 10.76 -8.06 -3.08
C HIS A 1 10.18 -6.76 -2.53
N CYS A 2 11.01 -5.93 -1.88
CA CYS A 2 10.62 -4.55 -1.53
C CYS A 2 10.63 -3.72 -2.83
N LEU A 3 9.46 -3.53 -3.45
CA LEU A 3 9.35 -2.85 -4.75
C LEU A 3 9.81 -1.39 -4.68
N GLY A 4 9.56 -0.70 -3.56
CA GLY A 4 10.07 0.67 -3.35
C GLY A 4 11.59 0.73 -3.30
N CYS A 5 12.23 -0.23 -2.63
CA CYS A 5 13.69 -0.30 -2.53
C CYS A 5 14.37 -0.55 -3.90
N ALA A 6 13.66 -1.19 -4.83
CA ALA A 6 14.18 -1.46 -6.18
C ALA A 6 14.14 -0.22 -7.10
N ARG A 7 13.43 0.85 -6.72
CA ARG A 7 13.33 2.09 -7.52
C ARG A 7 14.64 2.88 -7.53
N GLY A 8 15.49 2.71 -6.51
CA GLY A 8 16.72 3.48 -6.36
C GLY A 8 16.48 4.90 -5.82
N ILE A 9 17.49 5.75 -5.93
CA ILE A 9 17.45 7.16 -5.51
C ILE A 9 17.38 8.02 -6.78
N ASP A 10 16.41 8.94 -6.83
CA ASP A 10 16.34 9.97 -7.86
C ASP A 10 17.43 11.03 -7.62
N VAL A 11 18.21 11.34 -8.65
CA VAL A 11 19.36 12.26 -8.60
C VAL A 11 19.19 13.47 -9.52
N THR A 12 17.95 13.78 -9.91
CA THR A 12 17.61 15.03 -10.59
C THR A 12 17.83 16.24 -9.68
N ASP A 13 18.07 17.41 -10.27
CA ASP A 13 18.32 18.66 -9.52
C ASP A 13 17.16 18.98 -8.56
N GLU A 14 15.92 18.72 -8.98
CA GLU A 14 14.74 18.87 -8.14
C GLU A 14 14.76 17.89 -6.96
N ALA A 15 15.12 16.62 -7.18
CA ALA A 15 15.18 15.62 -6.11
C ALA A 15 16.28 15.92 -5.08
N LEU A 16 17.39 16.51 -5.51
CA LEU A 16 18.48 16.94 -4.62
C LEU A 16 18.08 18.09 -3.68
N SER A 17 17.03 18.85 -4.01
CA SER A 17 16.38 19.83 -3.11
C SER A 17 17.30 20.94 -2.58
N ILE A 18 18.38 21.28 -3.30
CA ILE A 18 19.42 22.23 -2.84
C ILE A 18 18.83 23.62 -2.55
N ASP A 19 17.95 24.11 -3.42
CA ASP A 19 17.30 25.41 -3.25
C ASP A 19 16.39 25.44 -2.02
N SER A 20 15.62 24.37 -1.82
CA SER A 20 14.73 24.23 -0.64
C SER A 20 15.54 24.15 0.67
N ILE A 21 16.69 23.48 0.66
CA ILE A 21 17.62 23.45 1.79
C ILE A 21 18.14 24.86 2.09
N ALA A 22 18.61 25.59 1.07
CA ALA A 22 19.12 26.94 1.23
C ALA A 22 18.04 27.91 1.75
N GLU A 23 16.83 27.83 1.22
CA GLU A 23 15.69 28.64 1.65
C GLU A 23 15.38 28.41 3.14
N VAL A 24 15.17 27.15 3.54
CA VAL A 24 14.78 26.81 4.91
C VAL A 24 15.87 27.15 5.92
N CYS A 25 17.14 26.90 5.60
CA CYS A 25 18.25 27.11 6.52
C CYS A 25 18.72 28.56 6.64
N LEU A 26 18.62 29.36 5.57
CA LEU A 26 19.12 30.75 5.58
C LEU A 26 18.04 31.77 5.90
N LYS A 27 16.77 31.46 5.58
CA LYS A 27 15.66 32.42 5.62
C LYS A 27 14.39 31.88 6.27
N GLY A 28 14.26 30.56 6.35
CA GLY A 28 13.02 29.90 6.74
C GLY A 28 12.91 29.55 8.23
N PRO A 29 11.86 28.80 8.59
CA PRO A 29 11.51 28.48 9.98
C PRO A 29 12.40 27.39 10.62
N GLY A 30 13.40 26.90 9.90
CA GLY A 30 14.27 25.81 10.37
C GLY A 30 13.66 24.40 10.27
N HIS A 31 12.50 24.25 9.63
CA HIS A 31 11.88 22.95 9.32
C HIS A 31 11.25 22.95 7.93
N TYR A 32 11.04 21.75 7.38
CA TYR A 32 10.54 21.55 6.01
C TYR A 32 9.03 21.24 5.95
N LEU A 33 8.35 21.09 7.09
CA LEU A 33 6.96 20.62 7.13
C LEU A 33 5.98 21.44 6.28
N ASP A 34 6.15 22.76 6.25
CA ASP A 34 5.27 23.68 5.50
C ASP A 34 5.84 24.07 4.13
N ASN A 35 7.00 23.53 3.74
CA ASN A 35 7.61 23.83 2.45
C ASN A 35 6.84 23.13 1.31
N GLU A 36 6.61 23.87 0.21
CA GLU A 36 5.80 23.40 -0.93
C GLU A 36 6.32 22.09 -1.54
N GLN A 37 7.65 21.95 -1.64
CA GLN A 37 8.28 20.74 -2.16
C GLN A 37 8.00 19.54 -1.24
N THR A 38 8.04 19.75 0.09
CA THR A 38 7.71 18.68 1.06
C THR A 38 6.27 18.22 0.92
N LEU A 39 5.32 19.14 0.80
CA LEU A 39 3.91 18.81 0.60
C LEU A 39 3.67 18.02 -0.69
N LYS A 40 4.35 18.39 -1.79
CA LYS A 40 4.28 17.66 -3.07
C LYS A 40 4.84 16.24 -2.93
N LEU A 41 6.01 16.09 -2.30
CA LEU A 41 6.67 14.79 -2.12
C LEU A 41 5.93 13.87 -1.16
N MET A 42 5.21 14.41 -0.17
CA MET A 42 4.37 13.61 0.73
C MET A 42 3.28 12.82 -0.02
N GLN A 43 2.86 13.29 -1.19
CA GLN A 43 1.85 12.62 -2.01
C GLN A 43 2.44 11.56 -2.95
N THR A 44 3.73 11.66 -3.29
CA THR A 44 4.37 10.79 -4.31
C THR A 44 5.36 9.79 -3.72
N GLU A 45 6.20 10.23 -2.77
CA GLU A 45 7.30 9.44 -2.22
C GLU A 45 7.00 8.86 -0.83
N HIS A 46 5.99 9.39 -0.13
CA HIS A 46 5.65 8.88 1.19
C HIS A 46 4.77 7.64 1.10
N PHE A 47 5.37 6.48 1.40
CA PHE A 47 4.64 5.22 1.47
C PHE A 47 3.97 5.04 2.83
N TYR A 48 2.63 5.09 2.85
CA TYR A 48 1.84 4.68 4.00
C TYR A 48 1.56 3.18 3.95
N PRO A 49 2.06 2.39 4.93
CA PRO A 49 1.89 0.94 4.90
C PRO A 49 0.43 0.56 5.15
N ALA A 50 -0.13 -0.32 4.32
CA ALA A 50 -1.51 -0.79 4.48
C ALA A 50 -1.76 -1.52 5.82
N LEU A 51 -0.75 -2.24 6.34
CA LEU A 51 -0.86 -3.04 7.57
C LEU A 51 -0.01 -2.55 8.74
N GLY A 52 1.02 -1.74 8.49
CA GLY A 52 1.88 -1.20 9.55
C GLY A 52 1.09 -0.26 10.47
N ASP A 53 1.41 -0.26 11.76
CA ASP A 53 0.93 0.77 12.68
C ASP A 53 2.01 1.85 12.81
N ARG A 54 1.62 3.11 12.58
CA ARG A 54 2.48 4.29 12.71
C ARG A 54 2.05 5.19 13.87
N SER A 55 1.10 4.73 14.69
CA SER A 55 0.67 5.46 15.88
C SER A 55 1.84 5.60 16.84
N SER A 56 1.86 6.67 17.62
CA SER A 56 2.82 6.82 18.70
C SER A 56 2.67 5.67 19.72
N PRO A 57 3.71 5.35 20.51
CA PRO A 57 3.61 4.29 21.53
C PRO A 57 2.44 4.49 22.50
N LYS A 58 2.12 5.75 22.84
CA LYS A 58 0.97 6.09 23.68
C LYS A 58 -0.35 5.71 23.00
N GLU A 59 -0.59 6.17 21.79
CA GLU A 59 -1.82 5.87 21.03
C GLU A 59 -1.96 4.38 20.74
N TRP A 60 -0.86 3.68 20.44
CA TRP A 60 -0.86 2.23 20.24
C TRP A 60 -1.28 1.48 21.51
N ASN A 61 -0.81 1.93 22.68
CA ASN A 61 -1.25 1.40 23.97
C ASN A 61 -2.73 1.70 24.24
N GLU A 62 -3.19 2.92 23.96
CA GLU A 62 -4.60 3.34 24.11
C GLU A 62 -5.53 2.55 23.19
N LYS A 63 -5.07 2.16 22.00
CA LYS A 63 -5.77 1.27 21.05
C LYS A 63 -5.75 -0.21 21.47
N GLY A 64 -5.25 -0.54 22.66
CA GLY A 64 -5.22 -1.90 23.18
C GLY A 64 -4.12 -2.77 22.58
N ARG A 65 -3.00 -2.16 22.13
CA ARG A 65 -1.80 -2.86 21.66
C ARG A 65 -2.09 -3.78 20.45
N PRO A 66 -2.66 -3.24 19.35
CA PRO A 66 -3.08 -4.05 18.21
C PRO A 66 -1.93 -4.87 17.62
N ASP A 67 -2.17 -6.16 17.44
CA ASP A 67 -1.24 -7.11 16.81
C ASP A 67 -1.37 -7.05 15.28
N ILE A 68 -0.23 -6.89 14.62
CA ILE A 68 -0.13 -6.87 13.15
C ILE A 68 -0.60 -8.17 12.51
N LEU A 69 -0.41 -9.33 13.15
CA LEU A 69 -0.86 -10.61 12.62
C LEU A 69 -2.38 -10.70 12.58
N LEU A 70 -3.07 -10.20 13.62
CA LEU A 70 -4.53 -10.14 13.64
C LEU A 70 -5.05 -9.23 12.53
N ARG A 71 -4.43 -8.07 12.31
CA ARG A 71 -4.77 -7.17 11.20
C ARG A 71 -4.59 -7.85 9.84
N ALA A 72 -3.47 -8.55 9.65
CA ALA A 72 -3.21 -9.30 8.42
C ALA A 72 -4.23 -10.42 8.17
N ILE A 73 -4.63 -11.15 9.22
CA ILE A 73 -5.67 -12.19 9.14
C ILE A 73 -7.01 -11.59 8.73
N THR A 74 -7.40 -10.46 9.33
CA THR A 74 -8.65 -9.75 9.01
C THR A 74 -8.64 -9.26 7.57
N GLU A 75 -7.55 -8.62 7.12
CA GLU A 75 -7.43 -8.13 5.76
C GLU A 75 -7.43 -9.27 4.73
N LYS A 76 -6.73 -10.37 5.01
CA LYS A 76 -6.79 -11.58 4.19
C LYS A 76 -8.23 -12.08 4.05
N LYS A 77 -8.97 -12.20 5.17
CA LYS A 77 -10.37 -12.66 5.15
C LYS A 77 -11.24 -11.74 4.31
N ARG A 78 -11.08 -10.42 4.45
CA ARG A 78 -11.80 -9.42 3.66
C ARG A 78 -11.52 -9.57 2.16
N ILE A 79 -10.25 -9.65 1.76
CA ILE A 79 -9.85 -9.83 0.36
C ILE A 79 -10.48 -11.10 -0.22
N LEU A 80 -10.39 -12.22 0.49
CA LEU A 80 -10.95 -13.50 0.04
C LEU A 80 -12.49 -13.49 -0.05
N ALA A 81 -13.16 -12.64 0.73
CA ALA A 81 -14.62 -12.51 0.72
C ALA A 81 -15.14 -11.57 -0.38
N GLU A 82 -14.32 -10.63 -0.87
CA GLU A 82 -14.78 -9.54 -1.74
C GLU A 82 -14.17 -9.56 -3.15
N ARG A 83 -13.00 -10.20 -3.33
CA ARG A 83 -12.24 -10.13 -4.59
C ARG A 83 -12.31 -11.44 -5.35
N PHE A 84 -13.09 -11.44 -6.42
CA PHE A 84 -13.24 -12.57 -7.33
C PHE A 84 -12.80 -12.20 -8.77
N PRO A 85 -12.23 -13.14 -9.52
CA PRO A 85 -11.90 -12.93 -10.93
C PRO A 85 -13.16 -12.58 -11.76
N ARG A 86 -13.05 -11.48 -12.51
CA ARG A 86 -14.09 -10.99 -13.45
C ARG A 86 -13.66 -11.02 -14.92
N HIS A 87 -12.44 -11.48 -15.18
CA HIS A 87 -11.84 -11.50 -16.51
C HIS A 87 -11.81 -12.91 -17.11
N VAL A 88 -12.38 -13.91 -16.44
CA VAL A 88 -12.35 -15.31 -16.86
C VAL A 88 -13.69 -15.63 -17.55
N PRO A 89 -13.71 -15.87 -18.87
CA PRO A 89 -14.95 -16.19 -19.56
C PRO A 89 -15.55 -17.50 -19.05
N LYS A 90 -16.89 -17.58 -18.99
CA LYS A 90 -17.62 -18.77 -18.54
C LYS A 90 -17.14 -20.07 -19.19
N GLN A 91 -16.93 -20.07 -20.52
CA GLN A 91 -16.47 -21.25 -21.26
C GLN A 91 -15.09 -21.75 -20.79
N VAL A 92 -14.21 -20.83 -20.36
CA VAL A 92 -12.89 -21.18 -19.83
C VAL A 92 -13.01 -21.73 -18.41
N ASP A 93 -13.81 -21.08 -17.54
CA ASP A 93 -14.10 -21.58 -16.18
C ASP A 93 -14.71 -23.00 -16.21
N ASP A 94 -15.62 -23.26 -17.15
CA ASP A 94 -16.24 -24.58 -17.32
C ASP A 94 -15.22 -25.65 -17.71
N ARG A 95 -14.33 -25.36 -18.67
CA ARG A 95 -13.26 -26.29 -19.06
C ARG A 95 -12.27 -26.54 -17.92
N LEU A 96 -11.93 -25.52 -17.15
CA LEU A 96 -11.04 -25.65 -15.99
C LEU A 96 -11.66 -26.50 -14.89
N ARG A 97 -12.94 -26.27 -14.56
CA ARG A 97 -13.65 -27.05 -13.53
C ARG A 97 -13.93 -28.48 -13.95
N ALA A 98 -14.14 -28.75 -15.25
CA ALA A 98 -14.25 -30.13 -15.75
C ALA A 98 -12.95 -30.93 -15.51
N ARG A 99 -11.78 -30.27 -15.59
CA ARG A 99 -10.47 -30.92 -15.41
C ARG A 99 -9.97 -30.92 -13.97
N PHE A 100 -10.26 -29.87 -13.20
CA PHE A 100 -9.66 -29.61 -11.88
C PHE A 100 -10.72 -29.33 -10.80
N GLY A 101 -11.95 -29.84 -10.95
CA GLY A 101 -13.08 -29.47 -10.10
C GLY A 101 -12.87 -29.70 -8.60
N ASN A 102 -12.04 -30.67 -8.21
CA ASN A 102 -11.67 -30.93 -6.83
C ASN A 102 -10.75 -29.87 -6.20
N LEU A 103 -10.08 -29.05 -7.02
CA LEU A 103 -9.14 -28.01 -6.58
C LEU A 103 -9.74 -26.60 -6.60
N ILE A 104 -10.83 -26.38 -7.35
CA ILE A 104 -11.42 -25.05 -7.54
C ILE A 104 -12.58 -24.84 -6.57
N HIS A 105 -12.30 -24.15 -5.46
CA HIS A 105 -13.30 -23.84 -4.42
C HIS A 105 -14.00 -22.48 -4.58
N LEU A 106 -13.66 -21.70 -5.61
CA LEU A 106 -14.28 -20.40 -5.85
C LEU A 106 -15.74 -20.57 -6.31
N PRO A 107 -16.70 -19.82 -5.74
CA PRO A 107 -18.11 -19.93 -6.09
C PRO A 107 -18.41 -19.27 -7.44
N ARG A 108 -19.18 -19.95 -8.30
CA ARG A 108 -19.53 -19.45 -9.64
C ARG A 108 -20.34 -18.15 -9.61
N THR A 109 -21.17 -17.96 -8.59
CA THR A 109 -22.05 -16.79 -8.44
C THR A 109 -21.28 -15.49 -8.22
N GLN A 110 -20.02 -15.57 -7.79
CA GLN A 110 -19.18 -14.40 -7.52
C GLN A 110 -18.11 -14.19 -8.60
N MET A 111 -17.96 -15.14 -9.53
CA MET A 111 -17.11 -15.00 -10.71
C MET A 111 -17.84 -14.18 -11.78
N GLY A 112 -17.18 -13.20 -12.36
CA GLY A 112 -17.74 -12.40 -13.47
C GLY A 112 -17.26 -12.91 -14.82
N GLY A 113 -18.20 -13.32 -15.68
CA GLY A 113 -17.95 -13.80 -17.04
C GLY A 113 -19.05 -14.72 -17.57
#